data_AF-A0A1G7KWD9-F1
#
_entry.id   AF-A0A1G7KWD9-F1
#
_cell.length_a   1.000
_cell.length_b   1.000
_cell.length_c   1.000
_cell.angle_alpha   90.00
_cell.angle_beta   90.00
_cell.angle_gamma   90.00
#
_symmetry.space_group_name_H-M   'P 1'
#
loop_
_entity.id
_entity.type
_entity.pdbx_description
1 polymer ?
#
loop_
_entity_poly.entity_id
_entity_poly.type
_entity_poly.pdbx_seq_one_letter_code
_entity_poly.pdbx_strand_id
1 'polypeptide(L)'
;MAARRATAQHRSGVQNLLRSLEQRLTLLTDSLNQADIAEKSIDIVKEIKELHAILGALDTAAAPPQPPQVRVVWAGPAPDPPPEKP
;
A
#
# COMPACT_ATOMS: atom_id res chain seq x y z
N MET A 1 -18.98 20.74 -6.29
CA MET A 1 -17.60 21.29 -6.12
C MET A 1 -16.66 20.30 -5.43
N ALA A 2 -17.06 19.59 -4.37
CA ALA A 2 -16.18 18.65 -3.63
C ALA A 2 -15.68 17.43 -4.43
N ALA A 3 -16.54 16.78 -5.21
CA ALA A 3 -16.16 15.59 -6.01
C ALA A 3 -15.04 15.87 -7.04
N ARG A 4 -15.00 17.08 -7.60
CA ARG A 4 -13.93 17.50 -8.54
C ARG A 4 -12.59 17.74 -7.85
N ARG A 5 -12.58 18.08 -6.56
CA ARG A 5 -11.34 18.24 -5.77
C ARG A 5 -10.75 16.89 -5.40
N ALA A 6 -11.58 15.92 -5.02
CA ALA A 6 -11.14 14.57 -4.71
C ALA A 6 -10.46 13.89 -5.92
N THR A 7 -11.00 14.03 -7.13
CA THR A 7 -10.38 13.47 -8.34
C THR A 7 -9.09 14.19 -8.75
N ALA A 8 -9.00 15.50 -8.52
CA ALA A 8 -7.78 16.28 -8.77
C ALA A 8 -6.65 15.91 -7.79
N GLN A 9 -6.97 15.75 -6.51
CA GLN A 9 -6.02 15.29 -5.48
C GLN A 9 -5.52 13.87 -5.77
N HIS A 10 -6.43 12.96 -6.16
CA HIS A 10 -6.07 11.60 -6.54
C HIS A 10 -5.12 11.57 -7.74
N ARG A 11 -5.41 12.36 -8.77
CA ARG A 11 -4.53 12.50 -9.95
C ARG A 11 -3.16 13.06 -9.58
N SER A 12 -3.08 14.04 -8.67
CA SER A 12 -1.78 14.56 -8.20
C SER A 12 -0.98 13.54 -7.37
N GLY A 13 -1.65 12.70 -6.57
CA GLY A 13 -1.00 11.63 -5.82
C GLY A 13 -0.39 10.56 -6.73
N VAL A 14 -1.13 10.14 -7.75
CA VAL A 14 -0.64 9.17 -8.76
C VAL A 14 0.56 9.73 -9.54
N GLN A 15 0.53 11.01 -9.91
CA GLN A 15 1.64 11.65 -10.63
C GLN A 15 2.92 11.74 -9.76
N ASN A 16 2.77 11.98 -8.46
CA ASN A 16 3.91 11.98 -7.53
C ASN A 16 4.49 10.57 -7.35
N LEU A 17 3.65 9.54 -7.29
CA LEU A 17 4.08 8.14 -7.22
C LEU A 17 4.81 7.71 -8.49
N LEU A 18 4.31 8.09 -9.67
CA LEU A 18 5.00 7.83 -10.95
C LEU A 18 6.39 8.46 -10.99
N ARG A 19 6.50 9.73 -10.59
CA ARG A 19 7.79 10.41 -10.51
C ARG A 19 8.76 9.72 -9.53
N SER A 20 8.26 9.26 -8.39
CA SER A 20 9.06 8.52 -7.40
C SER A 20 9.54 7.17 -7.97
N LEU A 21 8.71 6.51 -8.77
CA LEU A 21 9.06 5.25 -9.44
C LEU A 21 10.18 5.48 -10.47
N GLU A 22 10.04 6.52 -11.30
CA GLU A 22 11.05 6.89 -12.31
C GLU A 22 12.41 7.18 -11.66
N GLN A 23 12.44 8.00 -10.59
CA GLN A 23 13.67 8.33 -9.88
C GLN A 23 14.34 7.08 -9.29
N ARG A 24 13.56 6.16 -8.72
CA ARG A 24 14.08 4.92 -8.15
C ARG A 24 14.63 3.95 -9.19
N LEU A 25 13.95 3.81 -10.33
CA LEU A 25 14.45 3.00 -11.46
C LEU A 25 15.77 3.55 -12.01
N THR A 26 15.91 4.88 -12.08
CA THR A 26 17.18 5.52 -12.47
C THR A 26 18.29 5.19 -11.47
N LEU A 27 18.04 5.36 -10.17
CA LEU A 27 19.02 5.04 -9.12
C LEU A 27 19.44 3.56 -9.13
N LEU A 28 18.48 2.66 -9.35
CA LEU A 28 18.75 1.23 -9.49
C LEU A 28 19.67 0.96 -10.69
N THR A 29 19.38 1.58 -11.83
CA THR A 29 20.17 1.43 -13.06
C THR A 29 21.59 1.96 -12.88
N ASP A 30 21.75 3.10 -12.21
CA ASP A 30 23.07 3.69 -11.94
C ASP A 30 23.86 2.86 -10.93
N SER A 31 23.22 2.35 -9.87
CA SER A 31 23.82 1.42 -8.91
C SER A 31 24.27 0.12 -9.58
N LEU A 32 23.46 -0.43 -10.49
CA LEU A 32 23.80 -1.62 -11.27
C LEU A 32 25.00 -1.41 -12.18
N ASN A 33 25.12 -0.22 -12.78
CA ASN A 33 26.20 0.12 -13.70
C ASN A 33 27.54 0.41 -13.00
N GLN A 34 27.52 0.86 -11.74
CA GLN A 34 28.73 1.33 -11.04
C GLN A 34 29.30 0.34 -10.00
N ALA A 35 28.54 -0.63 -9.49
CA ALA A 35 28.96 -1.46 -8.35
C ALA A 35 29.52 -2.86 -8.71
N ASP A 36 30.48 -3.32 -7.90
CA ASP A 36 31.12 -4.65 -7.98
C ASP A 36 30.19 -5.79 -7.50
N ILE A 37 30.34 -7.00 -8.06
CA ILE A 37 29.31 -8.06 -8.12
C ILE A 37 28.80 -8.58 -6.75
N ALA A 38 29.57 -8.47 -5.67
CA ALA A 38 29.23 -9.08 -4.37
C ALA A 38 28.32 -8.21 -3.47
N GLU A 39 28.46 -6.88 -3.52
CA GLU A 39 27.61 -5.93 -2.78
C GLU A 39 26.25 -5.73 -3.46
N LYS A 40 26.20 -6.00 -4.77
CA LYS A 40 25.04 -5.89 -5.67
C LYS A 40 23.77 -6.59 -5.19
N SER A 41 23.86 -7.77 -4.57
CA SER A 41 22.67 -8.61 -4.34
C SER A 41 21.71 -8.03 -3.29
N ILE A 42 22.22 -7.33 -2.28
CA ILE A 42 21.41 -6.84 -1.15
C ILE A 42 20.65 -5.57 -1.53
N ASP A 43 21.33 -4.62 -2.17
CA ASP A 43 20.72 -3.34 -2.57
C ASP A 43 19.68 -3.52 -3.68
N ILE A 44 19.94 -4.41 -4.64
CA ILE A 44 18.96 -4.76 -5.69
C ILE A 44 17.69 -5.36 -5.07
N VAL A 45 17.81 -6.29 -4.12
CA VAL A 45 16.64 -6.92 -3.48
C VAL A 45 15.82 -5.90 -2.69
N LYS A 46 16.48 -4.94 -2.04
CA LYS A 46 15.79 -3.85 -1.33
C LYS A 46 15.03 -2.96 -2.32
N GLU A 47 15.66 -2.57 -3.42
CA GLU A 47 15.03 -1.72 -4.43
C GLU A 47 13.86 -2.44 -5.14
N ILE A 48 13.99 -3.73 -5.46
CA ILE A 48 12.89 -4.54 -6.02
C ILE A 48 11.69 -4.57 -5.08
N LYS A 49 11.90 -4.75 -3.76
CA LYS A 49 10.81 -4.73 -2.76
C LYS A 49 10.11 -3.38 -2.73
N GLU A 50 10.87 -2.31 -2.86
CA GLU A 50 10.35 -0.95 -2.86
C GLU A 50 9.57 -0.62 -4.14
N LEU A 51 10.04 -1.07 -5.30
CA LEU A 51 9.29 -0.98 -6.56
C LEU A 51 7.97 -1.74 -6.48
N HIS A 52 7.97 -2.95 -5.89
CA HIS A 52 6.77 -3.75 -5.72
C HIS A 52 5.75 -3.06 -4.78
N ALA A 53 6.22 -2.40 -3.72
CA ALA A 53 5.36 -1.61 -2.84
C ALA A 53 4.72 -0.42 -3.56
N ILE A 54 5.47 0.29 -4.42
CA ILE A 54 4.95 1.42 -5.21
C ILE A 54 3.91 0.95 -6.22
N LEU A 55 4.17 -0.17 -6.92
CA LEU A 55 3.21 -0.76 -7.86
C LEU A 55 1.91 -1.17 -7.16
N GLY A 56 2.00 -1.83 -6.00
CA GLY A 56 0.81 -2.18 -5.22
C GLY A 56 0.01 -0.96 -4.76
N ALA A 57 0.67 0.15 -4.42
CA ALA A 57 0.00 1.40 -4.08
C ALA A 57 -0.70 2.04 -5.30
N LEU A 58 -0.08 1.96 -6.48
CA LEU A 58 -0.69 2.42 -7.74
C LEU A 58 -1.92 1.59 -8.11
N ASP A 59 -1.86 0.26 -7.98
CA ASP A 59 -3.00 -0.63 -8.23
C ASP A 59 -4.14 -0.38 -7.24
N THR A 60 -3.82 -0.15 -5.97
CA THR A 60 -4.79 0.21 -4.93
C THR A 60 -5.43 1.58 -5.23
N ALA A 61 -4.67 2.53 -5.75
CA ALA A 61 -5.19 3.83 -6.18
C ALA A 61 -6.03 3.73 -7.46
N ALA A 62 -5.76 2.77 -8.33
CA ALA A 62 -6.55 2.51 -9.54
C ALA A 62 -7.84 1.72 -9.24
N ALA A 63 -7.88 0.97 -8.14
CA ALA A 63 -9.06 0.24 -7.71
C ALA A 63 -10.21 1.21 -7.36
N PRO A 64 -11.45 0.94 -7.82
CA PRO A 64 -12.60 1.76 -7.44
C PRO A 64 -12.76 1.73 -5.92
N PRO A 65 -13.14 2.85 -5.27
CA PRO A 65 -13.30 2.91 -3.83
C PRO A 65 -14.35 1.86 -3.40
N GLN A 66 -13.89 0.78 -2.79
CA GLN A 66 -14.78 -0.23 -2.23
C GLN A 66 -15.57 0.43 -1.10
N PRO A 67 -16.91 0.35 -1.11
CA PRO A 67 -17.71 0.92 -0.04
C PRO A 67 -17.32 0.26 1.29
N PRO A 68 -17.32 1.01 2.41
CA PRO A 68 -16.97 0.45 3.72
C PRO A 68 -17.84 -0.76 4.01
N GLN A 69 -17.21 -1.91 4.23
CA GLN A 69 -17.93 -3.14 4.55
C GLN A 69 -18.48 -3.02 5.98
N VAL A 70 -19.75 -2.64 6.11
CA VAL A 70 -20.45 -2.62 7.39
C VAL A 70 -20.66 -4.06 7.83
N ARG A 71 -19.88 -4.53 8.80
CA ARG A 71 -20.06 -5.83 9.44
C ARG A 71 -21.05 -5.68 10.59
N VAL A 72 -22.30 -6.07 10.38
CA VAL A 72 -23.32 -6.12 11.44
C VAL A 72 -23.03 -7.33 12.33
N VAL A 73 -22.62 -7.07 13.56
CA VAL A 73 -22.49 -8.11 14.60
C VAL A 73 -23.77 -8.09 15.41
N TRP A 74 -24.56 -9.16 15.32
CA TRP A 74 -25.66 -9.39 16.24
C TRP A 74 -25.08 -9.84 17.58
N ALA A 75 -25.16 -8.99 18.59
CA ALA A 75 -24.85 -9.40 19.96
C ALA A 75 -25.93 -10.41 20.40
N GLY A 76 -25.53 -11.68 20.55
CA GLY A 76 -26.38 -12.66 21.24
C GLY A 76 -26.54 -12.28 22.71
N PRO A 77 -27.65 -12.69 23.38
CA PRO A 77 -27.84 -12.43 24.80
C PRO A 77 -26.67 -13.02 25.61
N ALA A 78 -26.24 -12.27 26.62
CA ALA A 78 -25.16 -12.70 27.52
C ALA A 78 -25.50 -14.05 28.16
N PRO A 79 -24.55 -14.98 28.27
CA PRO A 79 -24.80 -16.25 28.96
C PRO A 79 -25.12 -15.98 30.42
N ASP A 80 -26.17 -16.65 30.92
CA ASP A 80 -26.61 -16.57 32.32
C ASP A 80 -25.45 -16.86 33.29
N PRO A 81 -25.38 -16.16 34.44
CA PRO A 81 -24.39 -16.44 35.45
C PRO A 81 -24.55 -17.88 35.97
N PRO A 82 -23.44 -18.58 36.28
CA PRO A 82 -23.50 -19.96 36.75
C PRO A 82 -24.22 -20.03 38.11
N PRO A 83 -24.94 -21.14 38.39
CA PRO A 83 -25.67 -21.28 39.64
C PRO A 83 -24.72 -21.33 40.83
N GLU A 84 -24.97 -20.50 41.84
CA GLU A 84 -24.34 -20.62 43.15
C GLU A 84 -24.69 -21.98 43.76
N LYS A 85 -23.66 -22.75 44.11
CA LYS A 85 -23.78 -24.05 44.76
C LYS A 85 -23.92 -23.84 46.28
N PRO A 86 -24.88 -24.49 46.96
CA PRO A 86 -25.00 -24.47 48.42
C PRO A 86 -23.89 -25.27 49.11
#